data_AF-A0A6C0UB24-F1
#
_entry.id   AF-A0A6C0UB24-F1
#
_cell.length_a   1.000
_cell.length_b   1.000
_cell.length_c   1.000
_cell.angle_alpha   90.00
_cell.angle_beta   90.00
_cell.angle_gamma   90.00
#
_symmetry.space_group_name_H-M   'P 1'
#
loop_
_entity.id
_entity.type
_entity.pdbx_description
1 polymer ?
#
loop_
_entity_poly.entity_id
_entity_poly.type
_entity_poly.pdbx_seq_one_letter_code
_entity_poly.pdbx_strand_id
1 'polypeptide(L)'
;MRVILPVTGPYTAKDQIKSDQATKFIGQGSSRSSTEKYRKAWGERANCGDYTDRDVVFISVEGNRGGRKEPDFEEIKRAIAANASFITDSLLNRSRPYNIGERQVAQYLDLMSYTETAPGFWQPSTTE
;
A
#
# COMPACT_ATOMS: atom_id res chain seq x y z
N MET A 1 5.08 -16.84 -2.23
CA MET A 1 6.13 -16.91 -1.19
C MET A 1 5.98 -15.73 -0.24
N ARG A 2 6.05 -15.97 1.07
CA ARG A 2 5.98 -14.92 2.11
C ARG A 2 7.19 -13.99 2.00
N VAL A 3 6.99 -12.68 2.16
CA VAL A 3 8.07 -11.69 2.24
C VAL A 3 8.25 -11.28 3.70
N ILE A 4 9.45 -11.42 4.25
CA ILE A 4 9.78 -10.98 5.62
C ILE A 4 10.24 -9.54 5.57
N LEU A 5 9.47 -8.64 6.19
CA LEU A 5 9.81 -7.23 6.28
C LEU A 5 10.94 -7.03 7.29
N PRO A 6 11.95 -6.20 6.98
CA PRO A 6 12.96 -5.82 7.96
C PRO A 6 12.31 -5.07 9.13
N VAL A 7 12.85 -5.24 10.33
CA VAL A 7 12.40 -4.49 11.51
C VAL A 7 12.82 -3.02 11.36
N THR A 8 11.83 -2.14 11.26
CA THR A 8 12.04 -0.70 11.09
C THR A 8 11.51 0.13 12.24
N GLY A 9 10.76 -0.48 13.16
CA GLY A 9 10.21 0.16 14.35
C GLY A 9 9.00 -0.60 14.91
N PRO A 10 8.26 0.02 15.84
CA PRO A 10 7.14 -0.63 16.54
C PRO A 10 5.97 -1.01 15.62
N TYR A 11 5.89 -0.43 14.43
CA TYR A 11 4.82 -0.68 13.46
C TYR A 11 5.12 -1.83 12.49
N THR A 12 6.33 -2.39 12.48
CA THR A 12 6.67 -3.46 11.53
C THR A 12 5.78 -4.68 11.68
N ALA A 13 5.37 -5.05 12.91
CA ALA A 13 4.51 -6.22 13.12
C ALA A 13 3.15 -6.07 12.42
N LYS A 14 2.51 -4.89 12.49
CA LYS A 14 1.25 -4.65 11.77
C LYS A 14 1.44 -4.64 10.25
N ASP A 15 2.57 -4.13 9.77
CA ASP A 15 2.89 -4.11 8.35
C ASP A 15 3.20 -5.51 7.81
N GLN A 16 3.80 -6.37 8.64
CA GLN A 16 4.04 -7.76 8.31
C GLN A 16 2.72 -8.53 8.11
N ILE A 17 1.69 -8.27 8.92
CA ILE A 17 0.36 -8.89 8.76
C ILE A 17 -0.26 -8.52 7.40
N LYS A 18 -0.10 -7.26 6.97
CA LYS A 18 -0.54 -6.82 5.62
C LYS A 18 0.29 -7.50 4.53
N SER A 19 1.61 -7.54 4.70
CA SER A 19 2.55 -8.18 3.78
C SER A 19 2.32 -9.68 3.63
N ASP A 20 1.90 -10.37 4.69
CA ASP A 20 1.63 -11.81 4.70
C ASP A 20 0.40 -12.20 3.86
N GLN A 21 -0.51 -11.25 3.65
CA GLN A 21 -1.72 -11.42 2.84
C GLN A 21 -1.54 -10.95 1.38
N ALA A 22 -0.44 -10.26 1.09
CA ALA A 22 -0.24 -9.62 -0.20
C ALA A 22 0.50 -10.53 -1.21
N THR A 23 0.21 -10.33 -2.48
CA THR A 23 0.91 -10.92 -3.63
C THR A 23 1.87 -9.94 -4.30
N LYS A 24 1.64 -8.63 -4.15
CA LYS A 24 2.48 -7.55 -4.69
C LYS A 24 2.65 -6.42 -3.69
N PHE A 25 3.59 -5.52 -3.96
CA PHE A 25 3.83 -4.34 -3.14
C PHE A 25 3.90 -3.10 -4.01
N ILE A 26 3.28 -2.02 -3.55
CA ILE A 26 3.50 -0.68 -4.10
C ILE A 26 3.99 0.22 -2.97
N GLY A 27 5.14 0.85 -3.20
CA GLY A 27 5.66 1.84 -2.29
C GLY A 27 6.91 2.49 -2.81
N GLN A 28 7.00 3.80 -2.64
CA GLN A 28 8.23 4.56 -2.81
C GLN A 28 8.46 5.40 -1.58
N GLY A 29 9.67 5.34 -1.03
CA GLY A 29 10.02 6.10 0.16
C GLY A 29 11.38 6.75 0.07
N SER A 30 11.62 7.68 0.97
CA SER A 30 12.94 8.21 1.27
C SER A 30 13.87 7.10 1.75
N SER A 31 15.19 7.28 1.58
CA SER A 31 16.20 6.24 1.85
C SER A 31 16.15 5.63 3.26
N ARG A 32 15.69 6.39 4.27
CA ARG A 32 15.59 5.96 5.67
C ARG A 32 14.20 5.44 6.06
N SER A 33 13.25 5.44 5.15
CA SER A 33 11.87 5.06 5.41
C SER A 33 11.68 3.54 5.58
N SER A 34 10.63 3.16 6.30
CA SER A 34 10.15 1.78 6.31
C SER A 34 9.70 1.37 4.92
N THR A 35 8.94 2.22 4.23
CA THR A 35 8.47 1.99 2.85
C THR A 35 9.59 1.60 1.89
N GLU A 36 10.72 2.31 1.89
CA GLU A 36 11.85 1.99 1.01
C GLU A 36 12.54 0.67 1.40
N LYS A 37 12.61 0.38 2.70
CA LYS A 37 13.15 -0.91 3.18
C LYS A 37 12.22 -2.07 2.81
N TYR A 38 10.90 -1.87 2.90
CA TYR A 38 9.90 -2.86 2.50
C TYR A 38 9.91 -3.07 0.99
N ARG A 39 9.99 -2.00 0.19
CA ARG A 39 10.15 -2.07 -1.27
C ARG A 39 11.33 -2.97 -1.66
N LYS A 40 12.48 -2.79 -0.99
CA LYS A 40 13.67 -3.64 -1.20
C LYS A 40 13.43 -5.09 -0.82
N ALA A 41 12.74 -5.35 0.29
CA ALA A 41 12.42 -6.72 0.74
C ALA A 41 11.49 -7.46 -0.22
N TRP A 42 10.56 -6.72 -0.85
CA TRP A 42 9.64 -7.25 -1.86
C TRP A 42 10.29 -7.49 -3.24
N GLY A 43 11.47 -6.91 -3.49
CA GLY A 43 12.28 -7.18 -4.68
C GLY A 43 11.52 -6.92 -5.98
N GLU A 44 11.55 -7.89 -6.89
CA GLU A 44 10.90 -7.81 -8.20
C GLU A 44 9.37 -7.74 -8.13
N ARG A 45 8.76 -8.04 -6.97
CA ARG A 45 7.31 -7.94 -6.75
C ARG A 45 6.88 -6.56 -6.24
N ALA A 46 7.84 -5.65 -6.03
CA ALA A 46 7.58 -4.26 -5.69
C ALA A 46 7.56 -3.38 -6.95
N ASN A 47 6.52 -2.57 -7.10
CA ASN A 47 6.38 -1.60 -8.20
C ASN A 47 6.68 -2.24 -9.58
N CYS A 48 6.12 -3.43 -9.82
CA CYS A 48 6.52 -4.28 -10.95
C CYS A 48 5.90 -3.89 -12.29
N GLY A 49 4.94 -2.96 -12.31
CA GLY A 49 4.21 -2.53 -13.50
C GLY A 49 3.21 -3.55 -14.06
N ASP A 50 3.23 -4.80 -13.58
CA ASP A 50 2.38 -5.90 -14.03
C ASP A 50 1.56 -6.51 -12.87
N TYR A 51 0.23 -6.47 -13.04
CA TYR A 51 -0.77 -6.79 -12.03
C TYR A 51 -1.93 -7.56 -12.67
N THR A 52 -2.63 -8.34 -11.86
CA THR A 52 -3.83 -9.11 -12.24
C THR A 52 -4.95 -8.89 -11.22
N ASP A 53 -6.16 -9.30 -11.59
CA ASP A 53 -7.35 -9.28 -10.72
C ASP A 53 -7.22 -10.21 -9.49
N ARG A 54 -6.29 -11.17 -9.55
CA ARG A 54 -5.96 -12.07 -8.43
C ARG A 54 -4.94 -11.47 -7.46
N ASP A 55 -4.34 -10.32 -7.80
CA ASP A 55 -3.35 -9.71 -6.94
C ASP A 55 -3.98 -8.99 -5.75
N VAL A 56 -3.32 -9.15 -4.60
CA VAL A 56 -3.57 -8.37 -3.40
C VAL A 56 -2.33 -7.52 -3.17
N VAL A 57 -2.47 -6.21 -3.35
CA VAL A 57 -1.35 -5.28 -3.39
C VAL A 57 -1.23 -4.55 -2.06
N PHE A 58 -0.15 -4.80 -1.33
CA PHE A 58 0.16 -4.01 -0.13
C PHE A 58 0.72 -2.65 -0.55
N ILE A 59 -0.01 -1.57 -0.27
CA ILE A 59 0.46 -0.20 -0.45
C ILE A 59 1.07 0.30 0.86
N SER A 60 2.32 0.77 0.80
CA SER A 60 2.97 1.48 1.89
C SER A 60 3.45 2.83 1.41
N VAL A 61 3.15 3.87 2.18
CA VAL A 61 3.53 5.25 1.86
C VAL A 61 4.04 5.99 3.09
N GLU A 62 4.88 6.99 2.87
CA GLU A 62 5.41 7.79 3.97
C GLU A 62 4.38 8.79 4.51
N GLY A 63 4.37 8.91 5.84
CA GLY A 63 3.66 9.98 6.54
C GLY A 63 4.38 11.34 6.46
N ASN A 64 4.02 12.22 7.39
CA ASN A 64 4.44 13.61 7.40
C ASN A 64 5.87 13.75 7.96
N ARG A 65 6.86 13.65 7.07
CA ARG A 65 8.28 13.78 7.40
C ARG A 65 9.02 14.56 6.32
N GLY A 66 10.14 15.17 6.71
CA GLY A 66 11.04 15.83 5.77
C GLY A 66 11.58 14.85 4.72
N GLY A 67 11.50 15.25 3.45
CA GLY A 67 11.97 14.44 2.32
C GLY A 67 11.10 13.23 1.99
N ARG A 68 9.85 13.18 2.48
CA ARG A 68 8.89 12.13 2.08
C ARG A 68 8.74 12.08 0.56
N LYS A 69 8.51 10.89 0.03
CA LYS A 69 8.01 10.74 -1.34
C LYS A 69 6.48 10.71 -1.34
N GLU A 70 5.89 11.30 -2.36
CA GLU A 70 4.45 11.18 -2.61
C GLU A 70 4.11 9.73 -3.01
N PRO A 71 2.86 9.28 -2.80
CA PRO A 71 2.40 7.99 -3.32
C PRO A 71 2.65 7.86 -4.82
N ASP A 72 3.02 6.67 -5.27
CA ASP A 72 3.20 6.38 -6.69
C ASP A 72 1.84 6.11 -7.36
N PHE A 73 1.11 7.18 -7.66
CA PHE A 73 -0.25 7.06 -8.21
C PHE A 73 -0.28 6.43 -9.60
N GLU A 74 0.79 6.58 -10.40
CA GLU A 74 0.87 5.93 -11.70
C GLU A 74 0.97 4.41 -11.56
N GLU A 75 1.75 3.93 -10.58
CA GLU A 75 1.85 2.51 -10.29
C GLU A 75 0.55 1.96 -9.67
N ILE A 76 -0.09 2.72 -8.76
CA ILE A 76 -1.41 2.36 -8.20
C ILE A 76 -2.44 2.27 -9.32
N LYS A 77 -2.43 3.21 -10.27
CA LYS A 77 -3.35 3.21 -11.42
C LYS A 77 -3.19 1.98 -12.31
N ARG A 78 -1.97 1.45 -12.47
CA ARG A 78 -1.74 0.18 -13.19
C ARG A 78 -2.40 -0.99 -12.47
N ALA A 79 -2.26 -1.08 -11.15
CA ALA A 79 -2.93 -2.12 -10.36
C ALA A 79 -4.46 -1.98 -10.39
N ILE A 80 -4.98 -0.75 -10.37
CA ILE A 80 -6.42 -0.46 -10.56
C ILE A 80 -6.89 -0.93 -11.94
N ALA A 81 -6.14 -0.64 -13.00
CA ALA A 81 -6.49 -1.07 -14.35
C ALA A 81 -6.57 -2.62 -14.50
N ALA A 82 -5.87 -3.35 -13.63
CA ALA A 82 -5.92 -4.80 -13.54
C ALA A 82 -7.03 -5.33 -12.60
N ASN A 83 -7.83 -4.45 -11.97
CA ASN A 83 -8.81 -4.79 -10.94
C ASN A 83 -8.23 -5.53 -9.72
N ALA A 84 -6.95 -5.29 -9.40
CA ALA A 84 -6.33 -5.87 -8.21
C ALA A 84 -7.01 -5.36 -6.92
N SER A 85 -6.92 -6.13 -5.84
CA SER A 85 -7.34 -5.68 -4.50
C SER A 85 -6.18 -4.99 -3.77
N PHE A 86 -6.46 -4.12 -2.79
CA PHE A 86 -5.42 -3.39 -2.06
C PHE A 86 -5.49 -3.60 -0.55
N ILE A 87 -4.31 -3.56 0.09
CA ILE A 87 -4.16 -3.49 1.54
C ILE A 87 -3.40 -2.21 1.89
N THR A 88 -4.03 -1.32 2.67
CA THR A 88 -3.47 -0.06 3.19
C THR A 88 -3.50 -0.05 4.72
N ASP A 89 -3.13 1.07 5.36
CA ASP A 89 -3.50 1.26 6.78
C ASP A 89 -5.03 1.39 6.94
N SER A 90 -5.55 0.78 8.00
CA SER A 90 -6.95 0.88 8.41
C SER A 90 -7.33 2.32 8.79
N LEU A 91 -8.62 2.66 8.75
CA LEU A 91 -9.12 3.99 9.09
C LEU A 91 -8.57 4.56 10.42
N LEU A 92 -8.49 3.73 11.47
CA LEU A 92 -7.93 4.15 12.77
C LEU A 92 -6.45 4.56 12.68
N ASN A 93 -5.66 3.87 11.85
CA ASN A 93 -4.26 4.23 11.65
C ASN A 93 -4.14 5.40 10.68
N ARG A 94 -4.84 5.34 9.55
CA ARG A 94 -4.80 6.33 8.47
C ARG A 94 -5.27 7.71 8.89
N SER A 95 -6.25 7.81 9.79
CA SER A 95 -6.79 9.10 10.26
C SER A 95 -5.83 9.91 11.13
N ARG A 96 -4.73 9.32 11.61
CA ARG A 96 -3.73 10.01 12.43
C ARG A 96 -3.09 11.18 11.66
N PRO A 97 -2.79 12.33 12.31
CA PRO A 97 -2.23 13.51 11.63
C PRO A 97 -0.94 13.25 10.85
N TYR A 98 -0.13 12.30 11.31
CA TYR A 98 1.11 11.91 10.64
C TYR A 98 0.87 11.18 9.30
N ASN A 99 -0.22 10.45 9.14
CA ASN A 99 -0.41 9.51 8.03
C ASN A 99 -1.01 10.16 6.77
N ILE A 100 -0.44 11.30 6.38
CA ILE A 100 -0.91 12.07 5.22
C ILE A 100 -0.89 11.25 3.93
N GLY A 101 0.16 10.44 3.69
CA GLY A 101 0.26 9.56 2.52
C GLY A 101 -0.86 8.54 2.45
N GLU A 102 -1.13 7.85 3.55
CA GLU A 102 -2.18 6.83 3.60
C GLU A 102 -3.55 7.46 3.31
N ARG A 103 -3.80 8.69 3.80
CA ARG A 103 -5.05 9.43 3.50
C ARG A 103 -5.17 9.77 2.01
N GLN A 104 -4.07 10.21 1.40
CA GLN A 104 -4.03 10.48 -0.05
C GLN A 104 -4.34 9.21 -0.86
N VAL A 105 -3.77 8.06 -0.48
CA VAL A 105 -4.04 6.77 -1.14
C VAL A 105 -5.52 6.38 -0.99
N ALA A 106 -6.07 6.43 0.22
CA ALA A 106 -7.48 6.07 0.43
C ALA A 106 -8.44 6.98 -0.33
N GLN A 107 -8.18 8.29 -0.36
CA GLN A 107 -8.97 9.22 -1.17
C GLN A 107 -8.89 8.89 -2.66
N TYR A 108 -7.70 8.54 -3.15
CA TYR A 108 -7.51 8.16 -4.54
C TYR A 108 -8.24 6.86 -4.89
N LEU A 109 -8.18 5.84 -4.03
CA LEU A 109 -8.92 4.59 -4.23
C LEU A 109 -10.43 4.83 -4.28
N ASP A 110 -10.97 5.63 -3.35
CA ASP A 110 -12.39 6.02 -3.34
C ASP A 110 -12.81 6.72 -4.65
N LEU A 111 -12.01 7.68 -5.12
CA LEU A 111 -12.23 8.36 -6.41
C LEU A 111 -12.20 7.41 -7.62
N MET A 112 -11.49 6.29 -7.50
CA MET A 112 -11.34 5.28 -8.56
C MET A 112 -12.35 4.13 -8.42
N SER A 113 -13.44 4.35 -7.69
CA SER A 113 -14.50 3.35 -7.48
C SER A 113 -14.00 2.08 -6.79
N TYR A 114 -13.17 2.24 -5.77
CA TYR A 114 -12.85 1.19 -4.82
C TYR A 114 -13.53 1.45 -3.48
N THR A 115 -13.97 0.37 -2.82
CA THR A 115 -14.59 0.44 -1.49
C THR A 115 -13.76 -0.34 -0.47
N GLU A 116 -13.62 0.20 0.73
CA GLU A 116 -12.98 -0.47 1.87
C GLU A 116 -13.95 -1.53 2.45
N THR A 117 -13.79 -2.81 2.09
CA THR A 117 -14.69 -3.90 2.48
C THR A 117 -14.32 -4.52 3.83
N ALA A 118 -13.09 -4.31 4.29
CA ALA A 118 -12.62 -4.60 5.64
C ALA A 118 -11.56 -3.56 6.04
N PRO A 119 -11.17 -3.44 7.34
CA PRO A 119 -10.22 -2.41 7.76
C PRO A 119 -8.88 -2.45 6.98
N GLY A 120 -8.67 -1.45 6.13
CA GLY A 120 -7.52 -1.32 5.24
C GLY A 120 -7.58 -2.17 3.98
N PHE A 121 -8.62 -2.97 3.75
CA PHE A 121 -8.77 -3.84 2.59
C PHE A 121 -9.74 -3.23 1.58
N TRP A 122 -9.30 -3.04 0.34
CA TRP A 122 -10.05 -2.36 -0.71
C TRP A 122 -10.26 -3.27 -1.91
N GLN A 123 -11.46 -3.21 -2.48
CA GLN A 123 -11.83 -3.95 -3.69
C GLN A 123 -12.56 -3.03 -4.67
N PRO A 124 -12.55 -3.34 -5.97
CA PRO A 124 -13.39 -2.64 -6.94
C PRO A 124 -14.84 -2.66 -6.46
N SER A 125 -15.52 -1.51 -6.50
CA SER A 125 -16.94 -1.45 -6.19
C SER A 125 -17.70 -2.29 -7.22
N THR A 126 -18.50 -3.26 -6.75
CA THR A 126 -19.39 -4.00 -7.63
C THR A 126 -20.41 -3.01 -8.20
N THR A 127 -20.40 -2.81 -9.52
CA THR A 127 -21.49 -2.12 -10.18
C THR A 127 -22.67 -3.08 -10.21
N GLU A 128 -23.75 -2.76 -9.50
CA GLU A 128 -25.06 -3.41 -9.69
C GLU A 128 -25.67 -3.01 -11.04
#